data_AF-X8ECE8-F1
#
_entry.id   AF-X8ECE8-F1
#
_cell.length_a   1.000
_cell.length_b   1.000
_cell.length_c   1.000
_cell.angle_alpha   90.00
_cell.angle_beta   90.00
_cell.angle_gamma   90.00
#
_symmetry.space_group_name_H-M   'P 1'
#
loop_
_entity.id
_entity.type
_entity.pdbx_description
1 polymer ?
#
loop_
_entity_poly.entity_id
_entity_poly.type
_entity_poly.pdbx_seq_one_letter_code
_entity_poly.pdbx_strand_id
1 'polypeptide(L)'
;MSIEAIYTAESTATGGGRDGHVKSSDGRIDLETRPPKPMGGSGEGTNPEQLFSAGYAACFLGALRLVAGRSNVKLPDNTDVTVKIGIGRTPEGGFG
;
A
#
# COMPACT_ATOMS: atom_id res chain seq x y z
N MET A 1 25.09 13.98 6.59
CA MET A 1 23.66 14.31 6.79
C MET A 1 23.01 13.08 7.40
N SER A 2 22.56 13.17 8.65
CA SER A 2 21.70 12.14 9.26
C SER A 2 20.25 12.51 9.00
N ILE A 3 19.43 11.54 8.59
CA ILE A 3 17.99 11.71 8.48
C ILE A 3 17.40 11.55 9.88
N GLU A 4 16.62 12.53 10.35
CA GLU A 4 15.80 12.40 11.55
C GLU A 4 14.41 11.90 11.14
N ALA A 5 13.97 10.80 11.74
CA ALA A 5 12.63 10.27 11.50
C ALA A 5 11.60 11.09 12.28
N ILE A 6 10.84 11.94 11.58
CA ILE A 6 9.72 12.69 12.18
C ILE A 6 8.52 11.79 12.56
N TYR A 7 8.43 10.61 11.95
CA TYR A 7 7.40 9.62 12.19
C TYR A 7 7.89 8.23 11.79
N THR A 8 7.52 7.21 12.54
CA THR A 8 7.76 5.80 12.22
C THR A 8 6.48 5.01 12.51
N ALA A 9 5.97 4.32 11.51
CA ALA A 9 4.88 3.36 11.66
C ALA A 9 5.44 1.95 11.82
N GLU A 10 4.81 1.14 12.65
CA GLU A 10 5.15 -0.28 12.81
C GLU A 10 3.91 -1.13 12.56
N SER A 11 4.09 -2.29 11.92
CA SER A 11 3.03 -3.27 11.73
C SER A 11 3.59 -4.68 11.81
N THR A 12 2.82 -5.58 12.41
CA THR A 12 3.16 -6.99 12.58
C THR A 12 2.22 -7.84 11.73
N ALA A 13 2.80 -8.70 10.88
CA ALA A 13 2.07 -9.74 10.17
C ALA A 13 2.24 -11.09 10.89
N THR A 14 1.17 -11.90 10.92
CA THR A 14 1.16 -13.25 11.53
C THR A 14 0.57 -14.27 10.56
N GLY A 15 0.69 -15.56 10.88
CA GLY A 15 0.26 -16.65 9.99
C GLY A 15 1.20 -16.82 8.80
N GLY A 16 0.65 -17.08 7.61
CA GLY A 16 1.40 -17.21 6.36
C GLY A 16 1.78 -15.87 5.71
N GLY A 17 1.56 -14.75 6.39
CA GLY A 17 1.81 -13.40 5.88
C GLY A 17 0.79 -12.96 4.83
N ARG A 18 0.80 -13.58 3.64
CA ARG A 18 -0.23 -13.39 2.60
C ARG A 18 -1.55 -14.11 2.92
N ASP A 19 -1.48 -15.14 3.75
CA ASP A 19 -2.62 -15.88 4.28
C ASP A 19 -2.55 -15.83 5.80
N GLY A 20 -3.09 -14.74 6.37
CA GLY A 20 -2.98 -14.48 7.80
C GLY A 20 -3.57 -13.13 8.18
N HIS A 21 -2.86 -12.40 9.02
CA HIS A 21 -3.37 -11.17 9.60
C HIS A 21 -2.27 -10.12 9.73
N VAL A 22 -2.56 -8.85 9.44
CA VAL A 22 -1.64 -7.71 9.60
C VAL A 22 -2.25 -6.65 10.51
N LYS A 23 -1.46 -6.20 11.49
CA LYS A 23 -1.88 -5.20 12.48
C LYS A 23 -0.83 -4.11 12.69
N SER A 24 -1.21 -2.84 12.65
CA SER A 24 -0.35 -1.73 13.06
C SER A 24 -0.27 -1.61 14.58
N SER A 25 0.85 -1.10 15.11
CA SER A 25 1.04 -0.95 16.55
C SER A 25 0.02 -0.04 17.22
N ASP A 26 -0.59 0.88 16.45
CA ASP A 26 -1.66 1.77 16.86
C ASP A 26 -3.08 1.25 16.54
N GLY A 27 -3.20 0.07 15.93
CA GLY A 27 -4.47 -0.59 15.60
C GLY A 27 -5.27 0.05 14.46
N ARG A 28 -4.75 1.05 13.75
CA ARG A 28 -5.43 1.66 12.60
C ARG A 28 -5.49 0.75 11.37
N ILE A 29 -4.54 -0.17 11.25
CA ILE A 29 -4.58 -1.29 10.33
C ILE A 29 -4.77 -2.54 11.19
N ASP A 30 -5.83 -3.28 10.93
CA ASP A 30 -6.18 -4.54 11.62
C ASP A 30 -7.00 -5.34 10.61
N LEU A 31 -6.30 -6.11 9.75
CA LEU A 31 -6.88 -6.67 8.52
C LEU A 31 -6.44 -8.12 8.31
N GLU A 32 -7.39 -8.95 7.89
CA GLU A 32 -7.12 -10.27 7.32
C GLU A 32 -6.47 -10.14 5.94
N THR A 33 -5.37 -10.86 5.73
CA THR A 33 -4.70 -11.00 4.44
C THR A 33 -5.01 -12.35 3.84
N ARG A 34 -5.46 -12.40 2.58
CA ARG A 34 -5.64 -13.66 1.84
C ARG A 34 -5.04 -13.56 0.44
N PRO A 35 -4.46 -14.65 -0.09
CA PRO A 35 -4.03 -14.66 -1.48
C PRO A 35 -5.24 -14.46 -2.40
N PRO A 36 -5.11 -13.66 -3.46
CA PRO A 36 -6.21 -13.41 -4.38
C PRO A 36 -6.51 -14.67 -5.21
N LYS A 37 -7.73 -14.77 -5.76
CA LYS A 37 -8.16 -15.92 -6.58
C LYS A 37 -7.20 -16.29 -7.72
N PRO A 38 -6.61 -15.34 -8.48
CA PRO A 38 -5.62 -15.65 -9.52
C PRO A 38 -4.33 -16.31 -9.00
N MET A 39 -4.06 -16.21 -7.69
CA MET A 39 -2.93 -16.87 -7.03
C MET A 39 -3.35 -18.15 -6.29
N GLY A 40 -4.59 -18.61 -6.46
CA GLY A 40 -5.11 -19.85 -5.86
C GLY A 40 -5.64 -19.73 -4.43
N GLY A 41 -5.79 -18.50 -3.91
CA GLY A 41 -6.39 -18.28 -2.59
C GLY A 41 -7.90 -18.02 -2.63
N SER A 42 -8.48 -17.77 -1.45
CA SER A 42 -9.92 -17.47 -1.32
C SER A 42 -10.29 -16.11 -1.94
N GLY A 43 -9.39 -15.14 -1.89
CA GLY A 43 -9.68 -13.73 -2.18
C GLY A 43 -10.50 -13.02 -1.09
N GLU A 44 -10.73 -13.66 0.05
CA GLU A 44 -11.53 -13.13 1.16
C GLU A 44 -10.66 -12.32 2.12
N GLY A 45 -10.47 -11.02 1.87
CA GLY A 45 -9.60 -10.15 2.67
C GLY A 45 -8.75 -9.26 1.78
N THR A 46 -7.83 -8.51 2.38
CA THR A 46 -6.87 -7.70 1.61
C THR A 46 -5.66 -8.53 1.18
N ASN A 47 -4.76 -7.93 0.42
CA ASN A 47 -3.46 -8.50 0.07
C ASN A 47 -2.38 -7.41 0.00
N PRO A 48 -1.09 -7.78 0.04
CA PRO A 48 0.00 -6.81 -0.03
C PRO A 48 -0.07 -5.87 -1.25
N GLU A 49 -0.50 -6.36 -2.42
CA GLU A 49 -0.62 -5.53 -3.63
C GLU A 49 -1.66 -4.42 -3.45
N GLN A 50 -2.82 -4.73 -2.87
CA GLN A 50 -3.85 -3.76 -2.55
C GLN A 50 -3.36 -2.74 -1.52
N LEU A 51 -2.73 -3.18 -0.44
CA LEU A 51 -2.17 -2.28 0.59
C LEU A 51 -1.11 -1.34 0.01
N PHE A 52 -0.21 -1.86 -0.84
CA PHE A 52 0.81 -1.07 -1.51
C PHE A 52 0.18 -0.06 -2.49
N SER A 53 -0.81 -0.47 -3.28
CA SER A 53 -1.51 0.42 -4.20
C SER A 53 -2.25 1.55 -3.47
N ALA A 54 -2.88 1.26 -2.33
CA ALA A 54 -3.60 2.23 -1.52
C ALA A 54 -2.64 3.25 -0.90
N GLY A 55 -1.56 2.78 -0.28
CA GLY A 55 -0.54 3.66 0.31
C GLY A 55 0.12 4.55 -0.74
N TYR A 56 0.46 4.00 -1.90
CA TYR A 56 1.12 4.77 -2.96
C TYR A 56 0.17 5.79 -3.60
N ALA A 57 -1.09 5.42 -3.87
CA ALA A 57 -2.08 6.35 -4.41
C ALA A 57 -2.30 7.56 -3.48
N ALA A 58 -2.49 7.31 -2.19
CA ALA A 58 -2.67 8.36 -1.19
C ALA A 58 -1.43 9.26 -1.07
N CYS A 59 -0.23 8.65 -1.01
CA CYS A 59 1.02 9.38 -0.91
C CYS A 59 1.25 10.28 -2.14
N PHE A 60 1.04 9.75 -3.34
CA PHE A 60 1.27 10.49 -4.59
C PHE A 60 0.28 11.64 -4.75
N LEU A 61 -1.00 11.47 -4.41
CA LEU A 61 -1.97 12.56 -4.40
C LEU A 61 -1.57 13.67 -3.40
N GLY A 62 -1.09 13.29 -2.22
CA GLY A 62 -0.57 14.23 -1.23
C GLY A 62 0.63 15.04 -1.75
N ALA A 63 1.59 14.37 -2.37
CA ALA A 63 2.76 15.00 -2.99
C ALA A 63 2.36 15.94 -4.15
N LEU A 64 1.42 15.51 -4.99
CA LEU A 64 0.90 16.32 -6.10
C LEU A 64 0.25 17.61 -5.60
N ARG A 65 -0.58 17.53 -4.54
CA ARG A 65 -1.19 18.71 -3.90
C ARG A 65 -0.13 19.64 -3.30
N LEU A 66 0.89 19.10 -2.64
CA LEU A 66 2.00 19.88 -2.08
C LEU A 66 2.74 20.67 -3.17
N VAL A 67 3.11 20.02 -4.27
CA VAL A 67 3.83 20.67 -5.38
C VAL A 67 2.93 21.69 -6.08
N ALA A 68 1.66 21.37 -6.34
CA ALA A 68 0.72 22.31 -6.94
C ALA A 68 0.56 23.59 -6.09
N GLY A 69 0.45 23.44 -4.76
CA GLY A 69 0.42 24.58 -3.83
C GLY A 69 1.67 25.44 -3.90
N ARG A 70 2.87 24.82 -3.96
CA ARG A 70 4.15 25.55 -4.14
C ARG A 70 4.24 26.28 -5.47
N SER A 71 3.58 25.78 -6.49
CA SER A 71 3.53 26.36 -7.84
C SER A 71 2.35 27.34 -8.03
N ASN A 72 1.57 27.65 -6.99
CA ASN A 72 0.34 28.46 -7.08
C ASN A 72 -0.68 27.93 -8.11
N VAL A 73 -0.72 26.61 -8.30
CA VAL A 73 -1.71 25.93 -9.15
C VAL A 73 -2.79 25.33 -8.25
N LYS A 74 -4.05 25.71 -8.49
CA LYS A 74 -5.19 25.12 -7.77
C LYS A 74 -5.64 23.83 -8.45
N LEU A 75 -5.51 22.71 -7.74
CA LEU A 75 -6.11 21.45 -8.16
C LEU A 75 -7.60 21.43 -7.77
N PRO A 76 -8.48 20.88 -8.63
CA PRO A 76 -9.87 20.58 -8.26
C PRO A 76 -9.93 19.66 -7.04
N ASP A 77 -10.97 19.80 -6.22
CA ASP A 77 -11.12 18.97 -5.02
C ASP A 77 -11.32 17.49 -5.36
N ASN A 78 -11.95 17.19 -6.50
CA ASN A 78 -12.13 15.85 -7.07
C ASN A 78 -10.93 15.34 -7.88
N THR A 79 -9.72 15.84 -7.60
CA THR A 79 -8.50 15.28 -8.20
C THR A 79 -8.19 13.93 -7.56
N ASP A 80 -8.18 12.88 -8.38
CA ASP A 80 -7.92 11.51 -7.97
C ASP A 80 -6.60 10.97 -8.57
N VAL A 81 -5.96 10.04 -7.85
CA VAL A 81 -4.82 9.27 -8.34
C VAL A 81 -5.15 7.78 -8.25
N THR A 82 -5.08 7.09 -9.39
CA THR A 82 -5.25 5.63 -9.45
C THR A 82 -3.89 4.98 -9.62
N VAL A 83 -3.52 4.09 -8.70
CA VAL A 83 -2.29 3.27 -8.80
C VAL A 83 -2.69 1.83 -9.06
N LYS A 84 -2.04 1.20 -10.04
CA LYS A 84 -2.17 -0.22 -10.34
C LYS A 84 -0.88 -0.94 -9.97
N ILE A 85 -0.99 -1.97 -9.14
CA ILE A 85 0.13 -2.80 -8.72
C ILE A 85 -0.12 -4.22 -9.23
N GLY A 86 0.90 -4.78 -9.90
CA GLY A 86 0.90 -6.15 -10.36
C GLY A 86 1.93 -6.97 -9.60
N ILE A 87 1.66 -8.26 -9.47
CA ILE A 87 2.62 -9.27 -9.04
C ILE A 87 2.65 -10.37 -10.12
N GLY A 88 3.84 -10.62 -10.67
CA GLY A 88 4.07 -11.63 -11.69
C GLY A 88 4.90 -12.80 -11.14
N ARG A 89 4.87 -13.94 -11.84
CA ARG A 89 5.81 -15.04 -11.62
C ARG A 89 7.05 -14.79 -12.46
N THR A 90 8.24 -14.97 -11.88
CA THR A 90 9.49 -14.92 -12.65
C THR A 90 9.82 -16.28 -13.25
N PRO A 91 10.64 -16.35 -14.32
CA PRO A 91 11.08 -17.62 -14.91
C PRO A 91 11.81 -18.53 -13.91
N GLU A 92 12.46 -17.95 -12.91
CA GLU A 92 13.23 -18.65 -11.87
C GLU A 92 12.34 -19.19 -10.73
N GLY A 93 11.02 -18.99 -10.84
CA GLY A 93 10.04 -19.47 -9.85
C GLY A 93 9.77 -18.50 -8.70
N GLY A 94 10.30 -17.27 -8.76
CA GLY A 94 10.04 -16.21 -7.80
C GLY A 94 8.84 -15.33 -8.15
N PHE A 95 8.73 -14.18 -7.46
CA PHE A 95 7.76 -13.13 -7.75
C PHE A 95 8.46 -11.79 -8.01
N GLY A 96 7.91 -10.99 -8.92
CA GLY A 96 8.42 -9.67 -9.30
C GLY A 96 7.37 -8.82 -10.01
#